data_AF-A0A2W6F4M8-F1
#
_entry.id   AF-A0A2W6F4M8-F1
#
_cell.length_a   1.000
_cell.length_b   1.000
_cell.length_c   1.000
_cell.angle_alpha   90.00
_cell.angle_beta   90.00
_cell.angle_gamma   90.00
#
_symmetry.space_group_name_H-M   'P 1'
#
loop_
_entity.id
_entity.type
_entity.pdbx_description
1 polymer ?
#
loop_
_entity_poly.entity_id
_entity_poly.type
_entity_poly.pdbx_seq_one_letter_code
_entity_poly.pdbx_strand_id
1 'polypeptide(L)'
;MAHRPGEQEGEGGPVRTAISTSTLGNATAFGFSITITGAFAMLQAQLGSPHVGEILLFGIAAAATIGIVQAVVTRGFRVRPGAAPPEVRMLATAQDFISVAAALGAAAGVGAVLHSAVAWPVGGALPTFVFLATASAETLVAELVQKRRGDPEAEESQPQ
;
A
#
# COMPACT_ATOMS: atom_id res chain seq x y z
N MET A 1 -29.58 44.61 7.82
CA MET A 1 -28.16 44.23 7.65
C MET A 1 -27.97 42.89 8.36
N ALA A 2 -28.00 41.79 7.61
CA ALA A 2 -27.86 40.44 8.17
C ALA A 2 -26.41 39.99 8.04
N HIS A 3 -25.76 39.85 9.19
CA HIS A 3 -24.43 39.27 9.33
C HIS A 3 -24.56 37.74 9.16
N ARG A 4 -23.94 37.15 8.13
CA ARG A 4 -23.82 35.70 8.00
C ARG A 4 -22.59 35.24 8.78
N PRO A 5 -22.74 34.39 9.81
CA PRO A 5 -21.63 33.75 10.50
C PRO A 5 -21.31 32.39 9.86
N GLY A 6 -20.01 32.05 9.78
CA GLY A 6 -19.57 30.66 9.65
C GLY A 6 -18.92 30.26 8.34
N GLU A 7 -17.93 31.01 7.86
CA GLU A 7 -16.85 30.39 7.08
C GLU A 7 -15.72 30.04 8.05
N GLN A 8 -15.79 28.86 8.65
CA GLN A 8 -14.59 28.22 9.15
C GLN A 8 -13.79 27.79 7.92
N GLU A 9 -12.98 28.71 7.40
CA GLU A 9 -11.94 28.41 6.42
C GLU A 9 -11.03 27.35 7.02
N GLY A 10 -11.11 26.14 6.47
CA GLY A 10 -10.18 25.06 6.84
C GLY A 10 -8.75 25.57 6.73
N GLU A 11 -7.95 25.33 7.77
CA GLU A 11 -6.57 25.81 8.01
C GLU A 11 -5.50 25.37 6.98
N GLY A 12 -5.85 25.19 5.71
CA GLY A 12 -4.92 24.84 4.64
C GLY A 12 -5.16 25.67 3.39
N GLY A 13 -4.24 26.58 3.08
CA GLY A 13 -4.28 27.34 1.83
C GLY A 13 -4.32 26.44 0.58
N PRO A 14 -4.73 26.97 -0.59
CA PRO A 14 -5.04 26.17 -1.79
C PRO A 14 -3.94 25.18 -2.22
N VAL A 15 -2.68 25.55 -2.04
CA VAL A 15 -1.50 24.71 -2.35
C VAL A 15 -1.45 23.46 -1.47
N ARG A 16 -1.71 23.59 -0.16
CA ARG A 16 -1.69 22.46 0.78
C ARG A 16 -2.78 21.45 0.42
N THR A 17 -3.97 21.94 0.11
CA THR A 17 -5.11 21.11 -0.33
C THR A 17 -4.80 20.38 -1.63
N ALA A 18 -4.19 21.06 -2.62
CA ALA A 18 -3.82 20.45 -3.89
C ALA A 18 -2.76 19.34 -3.74
N ILE A 19 -1.72 19.57 -2.93
CA ILE A 19 -0.67 18.57 -2.64
C ILE A 19 -1.29 17.36 -1.94
N SER A 20 -2.06 17.61 -0.87
CA SER A 20 -2.71 16.56 -0.08
C SER A 20 -3.65 15.70 -0.93
N THR A 21 -4.42 16.33 -1.83
CA THR A 21 -5.32 15.62 -2.74
C THR A 21 -4.55 14.72 -3.71
N SER A 22 -3.44 15.22 -4.25
CA SER A 22 -2.64 14.49 -5.24
C SER A 22 -1.91 13.29 -4.62
N THR A 23 -1.54 13.36 -3.35
CA THR A 23 -0.75 12.31 -2.69
C THR A 23 -1.60 11.28 -1.95
N LEU A 24 -2.73 11.64 -1.35
CA LEU A 24 -3.47 10.75 -0.43
C LEU A 24 -4.52 9.85 -1.10
N GLY A 25 -5.09 10.27 -2.23
CA GLY A 25 -6.20 9.55 -2.86
C GLY A 25 -5.82 8.15 -3.36
N ASN A 26 -4.57 7.98 -3.79
CA ASN A 26 -4.09 6.77 -4.47
C ASN A 26 -2.68 6.33 -4.02
N ALA A 27 -2.19 6.83 -2.88
CA ALA A 27 -0.80 6.65 -2.47
C ALA A 27 -0.34 5.19 -2.45
N THR A 28 -1.12 4.31 -1.86
CA THR A 28 -0.80 2.88 -1.78
C THR A 28 -0.77 2.21 -3.16
N ALA A 29 -1.64 2.62 -4.08
CA ALA A 29 -1.62 2.13 -5.46
C ALA A 29 -0.38 2.62 -6.22
N PHE A 30 0.05 3.86 -5.98
CA PHE A 30 1.31 4.37 -6.50
C PHE A 30 2.51 3.63 -5.90
N GLY A 31 2.54 3.42 -4.59
CA GLY A 31 3.59 2.65 -3.90
C GLY A 31 3.69 1.23 -4.43
N PHE A 32 2.56 0.56 -4.65
CA PHE A 32 2.55 -0.77 -5.27
C PHE A 32 3.06 -0.75 -6.72
N SER A 33 2.69 0.27 -7.50
CA SER A 33 3.15 0.39 -8.91
C SER A 33 4.67 0.60 -8.99
N ILE A 34 5.23 1.44 -8.11
CA ILE A 34 6.68 1.62 -7.97
C ILE A 34 7.33 0.29 -7.58
N THR A 35 6.75 -0.40 -6.60
CA THR A 35 7.23 -1.68 -6.10
C THR A 35 7.31 -2.74 -7.19
N ILE A 36 6.21 -2.99 -7.92
CA ILE A 36 6.17 -4.08 -8.90
C ILE A 36 7.07 -3.79 -10.10
N THR A 37 7.16 -2.52 -10.51
CA THR A 37 8.07 -2.07 -11.57
C THR A 37 9.53 -2.25 -11.13
N GLY A 38 9.86 -1.80 -9.92
CA GLY A 38 11.20 -1.94 -9.36
C GLY A 38 11.58 -3.40 -9.12
N ALA A 39 10.66 -4.24 -8.67
CA ALA A 39 10.88 -5.68 -8.48
C ALA A 39 11.18 -6.37 -9.81
N PHE A 40 10.41 -6.07 -10.87
CA PHE A 40 10.68 -6.59 -12.21
C PHE A 40 12.06 -6.16 -12.70
N ALA A 41 12.39 -4.87 -12.60
CA ALA A 41 13.69 -4.33 -12.99
C ALA A 41 14.84 -4.94 -12.17
N MET A 42 14.64 -5.17 -10.88
CA MET A 42 15.61 -5.80 -9.98
C MET A 42 15.92 -7.24 -10.39
N LEU A 43 14.90 -8.02 -10.76
CA LEU A 43 15.10 -9.37 -11.29
C LEU A 43 15.79 -9.33 -12.65
N GLN A 44 15.37 -8.43 -13.54
CA GLN A 44 15.99 -8.28 -14.86
C GLN A 44 17.48 -7.90 -14.76
N ALA A 45 17.85 -7.06 -13.80
CA ALA A 45 19.25 -6.68 -13.55
C ALA A 45 20.13 -7.86 -13.09
N GLN A 46 19.55 -8.85 -12.42
CA GLN A 46 20.28 -10.00 -11.87
C GLN A 46 20.25 -11.23 -12.79
N LEU A 47 19.11 -11.49 -13.43
CA LEU A 47 18.86 -12.70 -14.22
C LEU A 47 18.91 -12.46 -15.73
N GLY A 48 19.00 -11.21 -16.16
CA GLY A 48 18.97 -10.82 -17.57
C GLY A 48 17.55 -10.67 -18.13
N SER A 49 17.44 -10.62 -19.46
CA SER A 49 16.17 -10.38 -20.14
C SER A 49 15.22 -11.57 -20.04
N PRO A 50 13.99 -11.39 -19.51
CA PRO A 50 12.99 -12.45 -19.45
C PRO A 50 12.42 -12.78 -20.83
N HIS A 51 11.96 -14.01 -20.97
CA HIS A 51 11.08 -14.45 -22.04
C HIS A 51 9.65 -13.96 -21.79
N VAL A 52 8.82 -13.90 -22.84
CA VAL A 52 7.42 -13.44 -22.74
C VAL A 52 6.63 -14.25 -21.70
N GLY A 53 6.81 -15.57 -21.63
CA GLY A 53 6.13 -16.42 -20.65
C GLY A 53 6.49 -16.07 -19.21
N GLU A 54 7.75 -15.67 -18.95
CA GLU A 54 8.23 -15.26 -17.63
C GLU A 54 7.64 -13.91 -17.21
N ILE A 55 7.51 -12.97 -18.14
CA ILE A 55 6.83 -11.69 -17.91
C ILE A 55 5.35 -11.92 -17.55
N LEU A 56 4.66 -12.79 -18.28
CA LEU A 56 3.27 -13.13 -18.01
C LEU A 56 3.12 -13.80 -16.64
N LEU A 57 3.98 -14.76 -16.32
CA LEU A 57 3.96 -15.44 -15.02
C LEU A 57 4.24 -14.49 -13.86
N PHE A 58 5.19 -13.57 -14.01
CA PHE A 58 5.47 -12.53 -13.02
C PHE A 58 4.22 -11.67 -12.73
N GLY A 59 3.59 -11.14 -13.80
CA GLY A 59 2.40 -10.30 -13.66
C GLY A 59 1.20 -11.04 -13.08
N ILE A 60 0.93 -12.26 -13.55
CA ILE A 60 -0.15 -13.11 -13.04
C ILE A 60 0.08 -13.45 -11.57
N ALA A 61 1.30 -13.82 -11.19
CA ALA A 61 1.61 -14.17 -9.81
C ALA A 61 1.45 -12.98 -8.86
N ALA A 62 1.85 -11.78 -9.27
CA ALA A 62 1.63 -10.55 -8.52
C ALA A 62 0.13 -10.27 -8.33
N ALA A 63 -0.66 -10.29 -9.40
CA ALA A 63 -2.10 -10.05 -9.34
C ALA A 63 -2.83 -11.13 -8.52
N ALA A 64 -2.47 -12.40 -8.71
CA ALA A 64 -3.04 -13.52 -7.97
C ALA A 64 -2.74 -13.40 -6.47
N THR A 65 -1.56 -12.92 -6.09
CA THR A 65 -1.19 -12.70 -4.68
C THR A 65 -2.12 -11.67 -4.03
N ILE A 66 -2.42 -10.55 -4.69
CA ILE A 66 -3.41 -9.57 -4.19
C ILE A 66 -4.77 -10.25 -4.02
N GLY A 67 -5.22 -10.99 -5.04
CA GLY A 67 -6.50 -11.70 -5.01
C GLY A 67 -6.60 -12.73 -3.88
N ILE A 68 -5.53 -13.49 -3.65
CA ILE A 68 -5.43 -14.48 -2.57
C ILE A 68 -5.46 -13.78 -1.21
N VAL A 69 -4.66 -12.73 -0.99
CA VAL A 69 -4.65 -11.98 0.28
C VAL A 69 -6.04 -11.40 0.55
N GLN A 70 -6.68 -10.80 -0.46
CA GLN A 70 -8.03 -10.27 -0.32
C GLN A 70 -9.05 -11.36 -0.02
N ALA A 71 -8.99 -12.49 -0.71
CA ALA A 71 -9.86 -13.63 -0.43
C ALA A 71 -9.66 -14.12 1.02
N VAL A 72 -8.42 -14.20 1.52
CA VAL A 72 -8.13 -14.61 2.90
C VAL A 72 -8.72 -13.61 3.90
N VAL A 73 -8.43 -12.32 3.75
CA VAL A 73 -8.89 -11.25 4.66
C VAL A 73 -10.42 -11.16 4.71
N THR A 74 -11.07 -11.35 3.56
CA THR A 74 -12.53 -11.28 3.42
C THR A 74 -13.23 -12.62 3.70
N ARG A 75 -12.52 -13.67 4.12
CA ARG A 75 -13.03 -15.04 4.31
C ARG A 75 -13.75 -15.59 3.08
N GLY A 76 -13.14 -15.42 1.92
CA GLY A 76 -13.68 -15.78 0.61
C GLY A 76 -14.74 -14.80 0.12
N PHE A 77 -14.49 -13.49 0.29
CA PHE A 77 -15.41 -12.41 -0.11
C PHE A 77 -16.76 -12.43 0.63
N ARG A 78 -16.80 -13.04 1.83
CA ARG A 78 -17.99 -13.14 2.68
C ARG A 78 -18.10 -12.00 3.68
N VAL A 79 -16.99 -11.31 3.97
CA VAL A 79 -16.91 -10.20 4.92
C VAL A 79 -16.37 -8.98 4.20
N ARG A 80 -16.99 -7.82 4.45
CA ARG A 80 -16.49 -6.51 3.99
C ARG A 80 -15.74 -5.82 5.14
N PRO A 81 -14.40 -5.71 5.07
CA PRO A 81 -13.64 -4.96 6.06
C PRO A 81 -14.00 -3.47 5.98
N GLY A 82 -13.95 -2.78 7.11
CA GLY A 82 -14.02 -1.32 7.16
C GLY A 82 -12.77 -0.68 6.55
N ALA A 83 -12.84 0.62 6.31
CA ALA A 83 -11.67 1.42 5.92
C ALA A 83 -11.05 2.07 7.18
N ALA A 84 -9.72 2.20 7.19
CA ALA A 84 -9.04 2.95 8.25
C ALA A 84 -9.43 4.45 8.18
N PRO A 85 -9.49 5.15 9.34
CA PRO A 85 -9.74 6.58 9.39
C PRO A 85 -8.77 7.38 8.51
N PRO A 86 -9.18 8.54 7.94
CA PRO A 86 -8.34 9.33 7.05
C PRO A 86 -6.96 9.68 7.62
N GLU A 87 -6.88 10.01 8.91
CA GLU A 87 -5.67 10.44 9.59
C GLU A 87 -4.71 9.27 9.79
N VAL A 88 -5.24 8.05 10.03
CA VAL A 88 -4.46 6.80 10.07
C VAL A 88 -3.89 6.50 8.69
N ARG A 89 -4.73 6.62 7.65
CA ARG A 89 -4.31 6.41 6.26
C ARG A 89 -3.22 7.38 5.84
N MET A 90 -3.34 8.67 6.20
CA MET A 90 -2.34 9.69 5.92
C MET A 90 -0.98 9.32 6.52
N LEU A 91 -0.98 8.90 7.80
CA LEU A 91 0.25 8.54 8.48
C LEU A 91 0.87 7.26 7.90
N ALA A 92 0.05 6.23 7.65
CA ALA A 92 0.51 4.99 7.01
C ALA A 92 1.11 5.27 5.62
N THR A 93 0.43 6.07 4.79
CA THR A 93 0.91 6.49 3.48
C THR A 93 2.24 7.22 3.54
N ALA A 94 2.48 8.06 4.55
CA ALA A 94 3.77 8.74 4.72
C ALA A 94 4.93 7.76 4.95
N GLN A 95 4.63 6.52 5.33
CA GLN A 95 5.57 5.45 5.60
C GLN A 95 5.71 4.46 4.44
N ASP A 96 4.90 4.55 3.37
CA ASP A 96 4.87 3.60 2.24
C ASP A 96 6.26 3.34 1.62
N PHE A 97 7.22 4.28 1.75
CA PHE A 97 8.59 4.07 1.28
C PHE A 97 9.29 2.89 1.98
N ILE A 98 8.93 2.56 3.22
CA ILE A 98 9.44 1.40 3.97
C ILE A 98 8.86 0.12 3.35
N SER A 99 7.55 0.07 3.09
CA SER A 99 6.91 -1.00 2.32
C SER A 99 7.55 -1.23 0.96
N VAL A 100 7.83 -0.16 0.20
CA VAL A 100 8.53 -0.24 -1.09
C VAL A 100 9.94 -0.82 -0.90
N ALA A 101 10.72 -0.29 0.04
CA ALA A 101 12.10 -0.74 0.27
C ALA A 101 12.16 -2.22 0.70
N ALA A 102 11.26 -2.65 1.60
CA ALA A 102 11.17 -4.03 2.05
C ALA A 102 10.82 -4.99 0.90
N ALA A 103 9.86 -4.61 0.06
CA ALA A 103 9.45 -5.40 -1.09
C ALA A 103 10.55 -5.49 -2.17
N LEU A 104 11.26 -4.40 -2.44
CA LEU A 104 12.42 -4.43 -3.34
C LEU A 104 13.57 -5.27 -2.79
N GLY A 105 13.80 -5.25 -1.47
CA GLY A 105 14.73 -6.15 -0.80
C GLY A 105 14.33 -7.61 -0.96
N ALA A 106 13.04 -7.94 -0.87
CA ALA A 106 12.53 -9.28 -1.15
C ALA A 106 12.76 -9.68 -2.62
N ALA A 107 12.53 -8.79 -3.57
CA ALA A 107 12.81 -9.03 -4.99
C ALA A 107 14.30 -9.29 -5.25
N ALA A 108 15.17 -8.50 -4.61
CA ALA A 108 16.61 -8.71 -4.65
C ALA A 108 17.00 -10.08 -4.09
N GLY A 109 16.42 -10.48 -2.95
CA GLY A 109 16.62 -11.81 -2.37
C GLY A 109 16.16 -12.95 -3.28
N VAL A 110 15.04 -12.78 -4.00
CA VAL A 110 14.59 -13.76 -4.99
C VAL A 110 15.61 -13.95 -6.10
N GLY A 111 16.09 -12.85 -6.70
CA GLY A 111 17.11 -12.90 -7.76
C GLY A 111 18.43 -13.52 -7.31
N ALA A 112 18.82 -13.29 -6.05
CA ALA A 112 20.04 -13.84 -5.47
C ALA A 112 19.96 -15.34 -5.15
N VAL A 113 18.76 -15.87 -4.86
CA VAL A 113 18.57 -17.28 -4.47
C VAL A 113 18.11 -18.14 -5.64
N LEU A 114 17.22 -17.62 -6.49
CA LEU A 114 16.60 -18.36 -7.59
C LEU A 114 17.16 -17.91 -8.93
N HIS A 115 17.87 -18.81 -9.60
CA HIS A 115 18.49 -18.57 -10.92
C HIS A 115 17.74 -19.26 -12.06
N SER A 116 16.48 -19.65 -11.85
CA SER A 116 15.66 -20.40 -12.80
C SER A 116 14.42 -19.63 -13.19
N ALA A 117 13.66 -20.13 -14.18
CA ALA A 117 12.39 -19.54 -14.61
C ALA A 117 11.36 -19.36 -13.47
N VAL A 118 11.49 -20.13 -12.37
CA VAL A 118 10.64 -20.00 -11.17
C VAL A 118 10.87 -18.68 -10.43
N ALA A 119 12.02 -18.04 -10.63
CA ALA A 119 12.33 -16.74 -10.03
C ALA A 119 11.30 -15.67 -10.44
N TRP A 120 10.74 -15.74 -11.65
CA TRP A 120 9.79 -14.74 -12.15
C TRP A 120 8.42 -14.78 -11.45
N PRO A 121 7.70 -15.91 -11.37
CA PRO A 121 6.46 -15.95 -10.59
C PRO A 121 6.72 -15.67 -9.09
N VAL A 122 7.83 -16.17 -8.53
CA VAL A 122 8.17 -15.88 -7.12
C VAL A 122 8.52 -14.40 -6.92
N GLY A 123 9.21 -13.78 -7.88
CA GLY A 123 9.58 -12.37 -7.87
C GLY A 123 8.41 -11.42 -8.11
N GLY A 124 7.31 -11.90 -8.69
CA GLY A 124 6.04 -11.17 -8.71
C GLY A 124 5.27 -11.33 -7.39
N ALA A 125 5.16 -12.57 -6.90
CA ALA A 125 4.36 -12.90 -5.71
C ALA A 125 4.96 -12.39 -4.40
N LEU A 126 6.25 -12.69 -4.13
CA LEU A 126 6.86 -12.41 -2.84
C LEU A 126 6.97 -10.90 -2.56
N PRO A 127 7.46 -10.04 -3.46
CA PRO A 127 7.47 -8.59 -3.24
C PRO A 127 6.07 -8.02 -3.07
N THR A 128 5.08 -8.51 -3.82
CA THR A 128 3.67 -8.12 -3.63
C THR A 128 3.20 -8.45 -2.22
N PHE A 129 3.45 -9.68 -1.74
CA PHE A 129 3.07 -10.10 -0.40
C PHE A 129 3.78 -9.26 0.67
N VAL A 130 5.09 -9.04 0.54
CA VAL A 130 5.90 -8.24 1.48
C VAL A 130 5.42 -6.80 1.51
N PHE A 131 5.09 -6.21 0.35
CA PHE A 131 4.51 -4.87 0.28
C PHE A 131 3.19 -4.80 1.05
N LEU A 132 2.25 -5.71 0.78
CA LEU A 132 0.95 -5.72 1.45
C LEU A 132 1.09 -5.95 2.96
N ALA A 133 1.97 -6.86 3.38
CA ALA A 133 2.21 -7.14 4.79
C ALA A 133 2.81 -5.94 5.52
N THR A 134 3.82 -5.30 4.91
CA THR A 134 4.48 -4.13 5.50
C THR A 134 3.52 -2.93 5.55
N ALA A 135 2.76 -2.68 4.47
CA ALA A 135 1.78 -1.60 4.43
C ALA A 135 0.65 -1.81 5.44
N SER A 136 0.23 -3.06 5.64
CA SER A 136 -0.73 -3.42 6.69
C SER A 136 -0.14 -3.18 8.08
N ALA A 137 1.12 -3.52 8.30
CA ALA A 137 1.82 -3.25 9.57
C ALA A 137 1.97 -1.74 9.83
N GLU A 138 2.32 -0.95 8.81
CA GLU A 138 2.37 0.51 8.87
C GLU A 138 1.01 1.10 9.27
N THR A 139 -0.08 0.57 8.69
CA THR A 139 -1.44 0.96 9.06
C THR A 139 -1.75 0.66 10.53
N LEU A 140 -1.36 -0.52 11.02
CA LEU A 140 -1.54 -0.90 12.44
C LEU A 140 -0.71 -0.02 13.38
N VAL A 141 0.53 0.30 12.99
CA VAL A 141 1.40 1.21 13.76
C VAL A 141 0.80 2.61 13.77
N ALA A 142 0.32 3.10 12.63
CA ALA A 142 -0.33 4.40 12.53
C ALA A 142 -1.58 4.47 13.42
N GLU A 143 -2.41 3.42 13.43
CA GLU A 143 -3.58 3.32 14.30
C GLU A 143 -3.19 3.32 15.78
N LEU A 144 -2.13 2.59 16.15
CA LEU A 144 -1.61 2.58 17.52
C LEU A 144 -1.10 3.96 17.95
N VAL A 145 -0.38 4.66 17.07
CA VAL A 145 0.11 6.02 17.32
C VAL A 145 -1.05 6.99 17.49
N GLN A 146 -2.07 6.89 16.65
CA GLN A 146 -3.30 7.69 16.73
C GLN A 146 -4.04 7.47 18.05
N LYS A 147 -4.30 6.21 18.41
CA LYS A 147 -4.94 5.85 19.69
C LYS A 147 -4.17 6.37 20.91
N ARG A 148 -2.83 6.38 20.84
CA ARG A 148 -1.98 6.93 21.92
C ARG A 148 -1.93 8.45 21.95
N ARG A 149 -2.16 9.12 20.82
CA ARG A 149 -2.21 10.59 20.73
C ARG A 149 -3.54 11.16 21.23
N GLY A 150 -4.61 10.36 21.21
CA GLY A 150 -5.85 10.63 21.94
C GLY A 150 -6.58 11.89 21.48
N ASP A 151 -7.43 11.75 20.46
CA ASP A 151 -8.51 12.71 20.25
C ASP A 151 -9.79 12.21 20.94
N PRO A 152 -10.41 13.00 21.83
CA PRO A 152 -11.63 12.64 22.57
C PRO A 152 -12.90 12.50 21.72
N GLU A 153 -12.85 12.72 20.40
CA GLU A 153 -14.01 12.56 19.48
C GLU A 153 -14.23 11.11 19.02
N ALA A 154 -13.33 10.18 19.34
CA ALA A 154 -13.43 8.77 18.93
C ALA A 154 -14.53 7.97 19.66
N GLU A 155 -15.17 8.52 20.70
CA GLU A 155 -16.30 7.90 21.39
C GLU A 155 -17.66 8.15 20.73
N GLU A 156 -17.81 9.15 19.85
CA GLU A 156 -19.14 9.57 19.37
C GLU A 156 -19.62 8.86 18.08
N SER A 157 -18.81 7.99 17.49
CA SER A 157 -19.11 7.33 16.21
C SER A 157 -19.21 5.79 16.30
N GLN A 158 -19.83 5.26 17.34
CA GLN A 158 -20.43 3.91 17.27
C GLN A 158 -21.92 4.05 16.94
N PRO A 159 -22.37 3.72 15.71
CA PRO A 159 -23.80 3.53 15.48
C PRO A 159 -24.26 2.29 16.25
N GLN A 160 -25.35 2.45 17.02
CA GLN A 160 -26.10 1.37 17.66
C GLN A 160 -26.64 0.36 16.66
#